data_AF-A0A3D2KHK6-F1
#
_entry.id   AF-A0A3D2KHK6-F1
#
_cell.length_a   1.000
_cell.length_b   1.000
_cell.length_c   1.000
_cell.angle_alpha   90.00
_cell.angle_beta   90.00
_cell.angle_gamma   90.00
#
_symmetry.space_group_name_H-M   'P 1'
#
loop_
_entity.id
_entity.type
_entity.pdbx_description
1 polymer ?
#
loop_
_entity_poly.entity_id
_entity_poly.type
_entity_poly.pdbx_seq_one_letter_code
_entity_poly.pdbx_strand_id
1 'polypeptide(L)'
;MQLPYSEELNIECLGRLFDKRSECYKFFWFKAIVGNVLDGRLELSYEELVDEMIADAWYMVTEYHLNLGPKDSLESLVHLIKEKYPQLKSSEKKSVLLGYLKDIRIM
;
A
#
# COMPACT_ATOMS: atom_id res chain seq x y z
N MET A 1 7.59 -16.58 -14.03
CA MET A 1 6.35 -16.14 -14.72
C MET A 1 6.73 -15.62 -16.09
N GLN A 2 6.02 -15.99 -17.16
CA GLN A 2 6.22 -15.37 -18.48
C GLN A 2 5.26 -14.19 -18.60
N LEU A 3 5.82 -12.99 -18.63
CA LEU A 3 5.08 -11.73 -18.79
C LEU A 3 5.18 -11.26 -20.25
N PRO A 4 4.19 -10.54 -20.78
CA PRO A 4 4.26 -9.95 -22.12
C PRO A 4 5.48 -9.02 -22.27
N TYR A 5 6.09 -9.00 -23.44
CA TYR A 5 7.18 -8.07 -23.75
C TYR A 5 6.70 -6.61 -23.69
N SER A 6 7.59 -5.72 -23.26
CA SER A 6 7.37 -4.27 -23.26
C SER A 6 8.69 -3.56 -23.55
N GLU A 7 8.65 -2.52 -24.39
CA GLU A 7 9.80 -1.63 -24.62
C GLU A 7 9.95 -0.58 -23.51
N GLU A 8 8.87 -0.28 -22.79
CA GLU A 8 8.80 0.76 -21.76
C GLU A 8 9.04 0.21 -20.35
N LEU A 9 8.75 -1.08 -20.13
CA LEU A 9 8.85 -1.73 -18.83
C LEU A 9 9.85 -2.88 -18.85
N ASN A 10 10.80 -2.87 -17.92
CA ASN A 10 11.73 -3.98 -17.75
C ASN A 10 11.00 -5.21 -17.16
N ILE A 11 10.56 -6.09 -18.06
CA ILE A 11 9.80 -7.29 -17.73
C ILE A 11 10.60 -8.29 -16.88
N GLU A 12 11.92 -8.37 -17.07
CA GLU A 12 12.77 -9.25 -16.26
C GLU A 12 12.81 -8.77 -14.80
N CYS A 13 12.97 -7.46 -14.59
CA CYS A 13 12.94 -6.86 -13.26
C CYS A 13 11.58 -7.04 -12.59
N LEU A 14 10.49 -6.75 -13.31
CA LEU A 14 9.13 -6.94 -12.80
C LEU A 14 8.86 -8.41 -12.44
N GLY A 15 9.30 -9.35 -13.29
CA GLY A 15 9.12 -10.78 -13.06
C GLY A 15 9.84 -11.30 -11.81
N ARG A 16 10.86 -10.59 -11.33
CA ARG A 16 11.66 -10.90 -10.14
C ARG A 16 11.30 -10.07 -8.90
N LEU A 17 10.30 -9.19 -9.01
CA LEU A 17 9.89 -8.25 -7.96
C LEU A 17 9.71 -8.91 -6.58
N PHE A 18 9.17 -10.13 -6.56
CA PHE A 18 8.86 -10.88 -5.35
C PHE A 18 9.85 -12.02 -5.04
N ASP A 19 11.02 -12.05 -5.68
CA ASP A 19 12.07 -13.04 -5.37
C ASP A 19 12.51 -12.94 -3.90
N LYS A 20 12.56 -11.70 -3.38
CA LYS A 20 12.80 -11.41 -1.96
C LYS A 20 11.50 -10.94 -1.30
N ARG A 21 10.90 -11.81 -0.50
CA ARG A 21 9.65 -11.56 0.24
C ARG A 21 9.87 -10.94 1.63
N SER A 22 11.11 -10.56 1.96
CA SER A 22 11.47 -9.90 3.22
C SER A 22 11.07 -8.42 3.29
N GLU A 23 10.53 -7.89 2.20
CA GLU A 23 10.05 -6.50 2.07
C GLU A 23 8.55 -6.54 1.75
N CYS A 24 7.70 -6.69 2.77
CA CYS A 24 6.27 -6.95 2.57
C CYS A 24 5.53 -5.76 1.93
N TYR A 25 6.01 -4.52 2.09
CA TYR A 25 5.45 -3.33 1.47
C TYR A 25 5.32 -3.47 -0.05
N LYS A 26 6.18 -4.27 -0.70
CA LYS A 26 6.11 -4.50 -2.16
C LYS A 26 4.79 -5.14 -2.58
N PHE A 27 4.18 -5.97 -1.72
CA PHE A 27 2.87 -6.55 -2.00
C PHE A 27 1.78 -5.49 -1.96
N PHE A 28 1.83 -4.57 -0.99
CA PHE A 28 0.89 -3.46 -0.88
C PHE A 28 1.05 -2.48 -2.03
N TRP A 29 2.29 -2.13 -2.36
CA TRP A 29 2.65 -1.30 -3.52
C TRP A 29 2.09 -1.87 -4.81
N PHE A 30 2.34 -3.15 -5.06
CA PHE A 30 1.87 -3.81 -6.28
C PHE A 30 0.34 -3.92 -6.31
N LYS A 31 -0.29 -4.23 -5.17
CA LYS A 31 -1.75 -4.28 -5.04
C LYS A 31 -2.39 -2.93 -5.35
N ALA A 32 -1.83 -1.83 -4.86
CA ALA A 32 -2.31 -0.49 -5.14
C ALA A 32 -2.23 -0.14 -6.65
N ILE A 33 -1.12 -0.48 -7.31
CA ILE A 33 -0.98 -0.30 -8.77
C ILE A 33 -2.03 -1.14 -9.53
N VAL A 34 -2.20 -2.41 -9.17
CA VAL A 34 -3.20 -3.28 -9.81
C VAL A 34 -4.60 -2.72 -9.62
N GLY A 35 -4.93 -2.23 -8.42
CA GLY A 35 -6.21 -1.55 -8.15
C GLY A 35 -6.43 -0.36 -9.08
N ASN A 36 -5.44 0.52 -9.21
CA ASN A 36 -5.50 1.68 -10.11
C ASN A 36 -5.75 1.28 -11.57
N VAL A 37 -5.08 0.24 -12.05
CA VAL A 37 -5.26 -0.28 -13.42
C VAL A 37 -6.67 -0.89 -13.60
N LEU A 38 -7.18 -1.61 -12.60
CA LEU A 38 -8.53 -2.18 -12.64
C LEU A 38 -9.62 -1.10 -12.68
N ASP A 39 -9.36 0.06 -12.07
CA ASP A 39 -10.23 1.23 -12.14
C ASP A 39 -10.12 2.01 -13.46
N GLY A 40 -9.32 1.51 -14.41
CA GLY A 40 -9.12 2.11 -15.73
C GLY A 40 -8.24 3.36 -15.72
N ARG A 41 -7.54 3.63 -14.62
CA ARG A 41 -6.63 4.76 -14.49
C ARG A 41 -5.26 4.42 -15.03
N LEU A 42 -4.69 5.33 -15.80
CA LEU A 42 -3.34 5.20 -16.36
C LEU A 42 -2.25 5.85 -15.51
N GLU A 43 -2.66 6.76 -14.62
CA GLU A 43 -1.76 7.54 -13.77
C GLU A 43 -2.23 7.49 -12.32
N LEU A 44 -1.26 7.52 -11.39
CA LEU A 44 -1.45 7.50 -9.94
C LEU A 44 -0.39 8.40 -9.31
N SER A 45 -0.81 9.33 -8.44
CA SER A 45 0.16 10.15 -7.70
C SER A 45 0.91 9.28 -6.69
N TYR A 46 2.12 9.71 -6.29
CA TYR A 46 2.87 9.01 -5.25
C TYR A 46 2.09 8.94 -3.93
N GLU A 47 1.38 10.01 -3.59
CA GLU A 47 0.57 10.08 -2.39
C GLU A 47 -0.65 9.16 -2.46
N GLU A 48 -1.36 9.12 -3.59
CA GLU A 48 -2.47 8.19 -3.77
C GLU A 48 -2.01 6.73 -3.64
N LEU A 49 -0.83 6.41 -4.19
CA LEU A 49 -0.21 5.10 -4.06
C LEU A 49 0.06 4.75 -2.58
N VAL A 50 0.63 5.67 -1.82
CA VAL A 50 0.91 5.47 -0.39
C VAL A 50 -0.39 5.38 0.42
N ASP A 51 -1.40 6.20 0.11
CA ASP A 51 -2.70 6.17 0.78
C ASP A 51 -3.38 4.79 0.61
N GLU A 52 -3.35 4.24 -0.61
CA GLU A 52 -3.83 2.90 -0.92
C GLU A 52 -3.07 1.80 -0.16
N MET A 53 -1.73 1.92 -0.09
CA MET A 53 -0.88 0.98 0.65
C MET A 53 -1.22 0.97 2.15
N ILE A 54 -1.36 2.15 2.77
CA ILE A 54 -1.74 2.30 4.18
C ILE A 54 -3.11 1.68 4.42
N ALA A 55 -4.09 2.03 3.58
CA ALA A 55 -5.46 1.57 3.75
C ALA A 55 -5.59 0.05 3.59
N ASP A 56 -4.80 -0.57 2.70
CA ASP A 56 -4.74 -2.02 2.55
C ASP A 56 -4.00 -2.73 3.69
N ALA A 57 -2.96 -2.11 4.27
CA ALA A 57 -2.22 -2.67 5.41
C ALA A 57 -2.96 -2.51 6.75
N TRP A 58 -3.84 -1.50 6.84
CA TRP A 58 -4.45 -1.03 8.09
C TRP A 58 -4.97 -2.14 8.98
N TYR A 59 -5.90 -2.96 8.49
CA TYR A 59 -6.53 -3.99 9.31
C TYR A 59 -5.54 -5.07 9.75
N MET A 60 -4.64 -5.48 8.86
CA MET A 60 -3.65 -6.51 9.16
C MET A 60 -2.66 -6.07 10.23
N VAL A 61 -2.21 -4.81 10.18
CA VAL A 61 -1.25 -4.27 11.14
C VAL A 61 -1.95 -3.90 12.46
N THR A 62 -3.13 -3.29 12.42
CA THR A 62 -3.79 -2.74 13.62
C THR A 62 -4.64 -3.75 14.40
N GLU A 63 -5.20 -4.77 13.73
CA GLU A 63 -6.01 -5.81 14.40
C GLU A 63 -5.20 -7.09 14.60
N TYR A 64 -4.59 -7.59 13.53
CA TYR A 64 -3.85 -8.85 13.56
C TYR A 64 -2.39 -8.70 13.97
N HIS A 65 -1.91 -7.46 14.19
CA HIS A 65 -0.53 -7.17 14.61
C HIS A 65 0.50 -7.81 13.65
N LEU A 66 0.17 -7.85 12.35
CA LEU A 66 1.03 -8.43 11.33
C LEU A 66 2.32 -7.61 11.21
N ASN A 67 3.45 -8.25 11.48
CA ASN A 67 4.77 -7.67 11.24
C ASN A 67 5.09 -7.73 9.73
N LEU A 68 5.38 -6.57 9.12
CA LEU A 68 5.72 -6.45 7.70
C LEU A 68 7.23 -6.62 7.44
N GLY A 69 8.02 -6.74 8.50
CA GLY A 69 9.44 -7.04 8.45
C GLY A 69 10.30 -5.88 8.97
N PRO A 70 11.53 -6.17 9.42
CA PRO A 70 12.38 -5.21 10.13
C PRO A 70 12.87 -4.02 9.28
N LYS A 71 12.69 -4.07 7.97
CA LYS A 71 13.05 -2.98 7.03
C LYS A 71 11.84 -2.29 6.42
N ASP A 72 10.65 -2.59 6.92
CA ASP A 72 9.41 -2.11 6.35
C ASP A 72 8.93 -0.84 7.09
N SER A 73 8.96 0.29 6.39
CA SER A 73 8.49 1.57 6.94
C SER A 73 6.97 1.70 6.91
N LEU A 74 6.25 0.85 6.16
CA LEU A 74 4.79 0.91 6.06
C LEU A 74 4.13 0.54 7.39
N GLU A 75 4.64 -0.48 8.08
CA GLU A 75 4.16 -0.87 9.41
C GLU A 75 4.30 0.29 10.40
N SER A 76 5.49 0.90 10.45
CA SER A 76 5.76 2.07 11.29
C SER A 76 4.81 3.24 10.98
N LEU A 77 4.53 3.48 9.70
CA LEU A 77 3.63 4.55 9.27
C LEU A 77 2.18 4.28 9.70
N VAL A 78 1.70 3.04 9.57
CA VAL A 78 0.36 2.65 10.03
C VAL A 78 0.25 2.83 11.55
N HIS A 79 1.25 2.40 12.32
CA HIS A 79 1.28 2.62 13.76
C HIS A 79 1.27 4.10 14.14
N LEU A 80 2.09 4.92 13.47
CA LEU A 80 2.13 6.36 13.70
C LEU A 80 0.77 7.01 13.47
N ILE A 81 0.06 6.64 12.39
CA ILE A 81 -1.28 7.15 12.11
C ILE A 81 -2.27 6.68 13.17
N LYS A 82 -2.21 5.40 13.59
CA LYS A 82 -3.07 4.86 14.64
C LYS A 82 -2.85 5.52 16.00
N GLU A 83 -1.61 5.84 16.35
CA GLU A 83 -1.25 6.59 17.57
C GLU A 83 -1.78 8.02 17.53
N LYS A 84 -1.63 8.70 16.39
CA LYS A 84 -2.10 10.08 16.21
C LYS A 84 -3.63 10.18 16.17
N TYR A 85 -4.31 9.12 15.71
CA TYR A 85 -5.77 9.07 15.54
C TYR A 85 -6.37 7.80 16.17
N PRO A 86 -6.38 7.70 17.51
CA PRO A 86 -6.81 6.49 18.22
C PRO A 86 -8.28 6.12 17.96
N GLN A 87 -9.11 7.10 17.58
CA GLN A 87 -10.53 6.91 17.25
C GLN A 87 -10.78 6.11 15.97
N LEU A 88 -9.81 6.04 15.05
CA LEU A 88 -9.96 5.22 13.84
C LEU A 88 -9.97 3.75 14.23
N LYS A 89 -11.06 3.04 13.96
CA LYS A 89 -11.17 1.63 14.30
C LYS A 89 -10.24 0.80 13.43
N SER A 90 -9.71 -0.30 13.96
CA SER A 90 -8.92 -1.24 13.14
C SER A 90 -9.76 -1.79 11.99
N SER A 91 -11.06 -2.04 12.23
CA SER A 91 -12.03 -2.51 11.24
C SER A 91 -12.65 -1.41 10.36
N GLU A 92 -12.01 -0.24 10.25
CA GLU A 92 -12.54 0.86 9.45
C GLU A 92 -12.58 0.49 7.96
N LYS A 93 -13.57 1.01 7.24
CA LYS A 93 -13.68 0.73 5.81
C LYS A 93 -12.57 1.45 5.05
N LYS A 94 -12.00 0.79 4.04
CA LYS A 94 -10.97 1.36 3.15
C LYS A 94 -11.34 2.75 2.63
N SER A 95 -12.57 2.94 2.14
CA SER A 95 -13.04 4.24 1.63
C SER A 95 -13.02 5.35 2.67
N VAL A 96 -13.31 5.02 3.93
CA VAL A 96 -13.29 5.98 5.04
C VAL A 96 -11.85 6.34 5.38
N LEU A 97 -10.95 5.35 5.48
CA LEU A 97 -9.53 5.59 5.68
C LEU A 97 -8.93 6.49 4.60
N LEU A 98 -9.22 6.23 3.33
CA LEU A 98 -8.74 7.05 2.21
C LEU A 98 -9.27 8.49 2.28
N GLY A 99 -10.51 8.69 2.72
CA GLY A 99 -11.04 10.03 2.97
C GLY A 99 -10.25 10.77 4.05
N TYR A 100 -10.00 10.11 5.18
CA TYR A 100 -9.22 10.69 6.28
C TYR A 100 -7.78 11.02 5.90
N LEU A 101 -7.09 10.13 5.17
CA LEU A 101 -5.70 10.34 4.75
C LEU A 101 -5.57 11.57 3.83
N LYS A 102 -6.56 11.79 2.96
CA LYS A 102 -6.63 12.98 2.11
C LYS A 102 -6.86 14.25 2.95
N ASP A 103 -7.75 14.21 3.92
CA ASP A 103 -8.07 15.36 4.78
C ASP A 103 -6.87 15.80 5.64
N ILE A 104 -6.11 14.85 6.20
CA ILE A 104 -4.90 15.12 7.00
C ILE A 104 -3.85 15.88 6.20
N ARG A 105 -3.78 15.66 4.88
CA ARG A 105 -2.77 16.28 4.00
C ARG A 105 -3.12 17.72 3.61
N ILE A 106 -4.37 18.13 3.76
CA ILE A 106 -4.85 19.48 3.38
C ILE A 106 -4.77 20.46 4.57
N MET A 107 -4.60 19.96 5.80
CA MET A 107 -4.39 20.76 7.02
C MET A 107 -2.91 21.09 7.26
#